data_AF-A0AAP8N6K4-F1
#
_entry.id   AF-A0AAP8N6K4-F1
#
_cell.length_a   1.000
_cell.length_b   1.000
_cell.length_c   1.000
_cell.angle_alpha   90.00
_cell.angle_beta   90.00
_cell.angle_gamma   90.00
#
_symmetry.space_group_name_H-M   'P 1'
#
loop_
_entity.id
_entity.type
_entity.pdbx_description
1 polymer ?
#
loop_
_entity_poly.entity_id
_entity_poly.type
_entity_poly.pdbx_seq_one_letter_code
_entity_poly.pdbx_strand_id
1 'polypeptide(L)'
;IGWMIAGKYQQEIQRLQTFSTHSACSVTQMGIAAYLENGGYDRHLRYIRQEYRKNLSAFQLAVQQYFPEGTQMTRPTGGFILWVSLP
;
A
#
# COMPACT_ATOMS: atom_id res chain seq x y z
N ILE A 1 -3.49 1.89 11.26
CA ILE A 1 -3.97 0.58 11.75
C ILE A 1 -3.43 -0.49 10.83
N GLY A 2 -2.87 -1.55 11.39
CA GLY A 2 -2.43 -2.73 10.67
C GLY A 2 -2.68 -3.96 11.53
N TRP A 3 -2.58 -5.13 10.93
CA TRP A 3 -2.75 -6.40 11.64
C TRP A 3 -1.59 -7.33 11.30
N MET A 4 -1.40 -8.33 12.14
CA MET A 4 -0.41 -9.39 11.97
C MET A 4 -1.09 -10.72 12.16
N ILE A 5 -0.71 -11.70 11.33
CA ILE A 5 -1.10 -13.10 11.49
C ILE A 5 0.15 -13.82 11.98
N ALA A 6 0.26 -14.05 13.30
CA ALA A 6 1.49 -14.54 13.93
C ALA A 6 1.56 -16.06 14.11
N GLY A 7 0.48 -16.79 13.79
CA GLY A 7 0.41 -18.23 13.95
C GLY A 7 0.71 -18.68 15.39
N LYS A 8 1.60 -19.65 15.56
CA LYS A 8 1.98 -20.18 16.89
C LYS A 8 2.57 -19.14 17.86
N TYR A 9 3.03 -17.99 17.36
CA TYR A 9 3.62 -16.91 18.17
C TYR A 9 2.61 -15.83 18.60
N GLN A 10 1.32 -16.03 18.33
CA GLN A 10 0.29 -15.01 18.59
C GLN A 10 0.28 -14.52 20.05
N GLN A 11 0.36 -15.42 21.03
CA GLN A 11 0.34 -15.06 22.45
C GLN A 11 1.60 -14.25 22.85
N GLU A 12 2.76 -14.66 22.35
CA GLU A 12 4.02 -13.98 22.64
C GLU A 12 4.03 -12.57 22.05
N ILE A 13 3.59 -12.41 20.80
CA ILE A 13 3.49 -11.10 20.15
C ILE A 13 2.45 -10.21 20.82
N GLN A 14 1.30 -10.74 21.23
CA GLN A 14 0.31 -9.97 22.00
C GLN A 14 0.89 -9.48 23.32
N ARG A 15 1.59 -10.36 24.06
CA ARG A 15 2.28 -9.97 25.30
C ARG A 15 3.29 -8.86 25.04
N LEU A 16 4.13 -9.00 24.01
CA LEU A 16 5.09 -7.97 23.62
C LEU A 16 4.39 -6.65 23.25
N GLN A 17 3.29 -6.70 22.52
CA GLN A 17 2.49 -5.53 22.17
C GLN A 17 1.96 -4.82 23.43
N THR A 18 1.37 -5.58 24.37
CA THR A 18 0.82 -5.05 25.62
C THR A 18 1.85 -4.26 26.42
N PHE A 19 3.11 -4.73 26.46
CA PHE A 19 4.18 -4.08 27.21
C PHE A 19 5.00 -3.05 26.40
N SER A 20 4.78 -2.93 25.09
CA SER A 20 5.48 -1.95 24.24
C SER A 20 4.59 -0.77 23.86
N THR A 21 3.47 -1.06 23.20
CA THR A 21 2.54 -0.06 22.65
C THR A 21 1.14 -0.16 23.25
N HIS A 22 0.93 -1.12 24.14
CA HIS A 22 -0.35 -1.48 24.76
C HIS A 22 -1.41 -1.97 23.76
N SER A 23 -1.93 -1.06 22.94
CA SER A 23 -2.91 -1.34 21.89
C SER A 23 -2.92 -0.20 20.85
N ALA A 24 -3.50 -0.46 19.68
CA ALA A 24 -3.78 0.62 18.73
C ALA A 24 -4.95 1.49 19.22
N CYS A 25 -4.99 2.76 18.80
CA CYS A 25 -6.05 3.70 19.19
C CYS A 25 -7.45 3.17 18.86
N SER A 26 -8.29 3.01 19.89
CA SER A 26 -9.63 2.43 19.79
C SER A 26 -10.57 3.22 18.89
N VAL A 27 -10.52 4.56 18.93
CA VAL A 27 -11.34 5.43 18.07
C VAL A 27 -11.00 5.22 16.59
N THR A 28 -9.71 5.12 16.25
CA THR A 28 -9.29 4.83 14.86
C THR A 28 -9.70 3.41 14.44
N GLN A 29 -9.62 2.43 15.35
CA GLN A 29 -10.08 1.07 15.07
C GLN A 29 -11.59 1.04 14.78
N MET A 30 -12.41 1.72 15.58
CA MET A 30 -13.85 1.82 15.36
C MET A 30 -14.19 2.51 14.02
N GLY A 31 -13.50 3.60 13.69
CA GLY A 31 -13.70 4.29 12.42
C GLY A 31 -13.38 3.40 11.21
N ILE A 32 -12.30 2.63 11.27
CA ILE A 32 -11.95 1.68 10.20
C ILE A 32 -12.93 0.51 10.15
N ALA A 33 -13.37 -0.02 11.29
CA ALA A 33 -14.37 -1.08 11.34
C ALA A 33 -15.66 -0.66 10.61
N ALA A 34 -16.20 0.51 10.96
CA ALA A 34 -17.37 1.08 10.27
C ALA A 34 -17.12 1.30 8.77
N TYR A 35 -15.94 1.79 8.39
CA TYR A 35 -15.59 2.00 6.98
C TYR A 35 -15.50 0.69 6.17
N LEU A 36 -14.98 -0.38 6.78
CA LEU A 36 -14.92 -1.72 6.18
C LEU A 36 -16.32 -2.33 6.06
N GLU A 37 -17.12 -2.28 7.12
CA GLU A 37 -18.49 -2.83 7.17
C GLU A 37 -19.42 -2.20 6.14
N ASN A 38 -19.28 -0.89 5.91
CA ASN A 38 -20.12 -0.14 4.98
C ASN A 38 -19.63 -0.21 3.51
N GLY A 39 -18.67 -1.09 3.19
CA GLY A 39 -18.15 -1.28 1.83
C GLY A 39 -17.34 -0.11 1.28
N GLY A 40 -16.94 0.84 2.14
CA GLY A 40 -16.15 2.00 1.76
C GLY A 40 -14.78 1.59 1.18
N TYR A 41 -14.20 0.52 1.73
CA TYR A 41 -12.90 0.02 1.31
C TYR A 41 -12.90 -0.56 -0.11
N ASP A 42 -13.88 -1.38 -0.47
CA ASP A 42 -13.96 -1.94 -1.84
C ASP A 42 -14.14 -0.85 -2.89
N ARG A 43 -14.96 0.17 -2.58
CA ARG A 43 -15.12 1.35 -3.44
C ARG A 43 -13.80 2.07 -3.64
N HIS A 44 -13.07 2.31 -2.55
CA HIS A 44 -11.77 2.97 -2.59
C HIS A 44 -10.73 2.14 -3.35
N LEU A 45 -10.68 0.81 -3.15
CA LEU A 45 -9.77 -0.07 -3.88
C LEU A 45 -10.00 -0.05 -5.39
N ARG A 46 -11.26 -0.02 -5.85
CA ARG A 46 -11.56 0.12 -7.29
C ARG A 46 -11.06 1.44 -7.84
N TYR A 47 -11.34 2.53 -7.13
CA TYR A 47 -10.88 3.86 -7.50
C TYR A 47 -9.34 3.93 -7.56
N ILE A 48 -8.65 3.57 -6.49
CA ILE A 48 -7.20 3.74 -6.38
C ILE A 48 -6.43 2.86 -7.37
N ARG A 49 -6.94 1.65 -7.69
CA ARG A 49 -6.37 0.80 -8.74
C ARG A 49 -6.43 1.45 -10.11
N GLN A 50 -7.52 2.15 -10.42
CA GLN A 50 -7.64 2.88 -11.68
C GLN A 50 -6.66 4.07 -11.71
N GLU A 51 -6.57 4.83 -10.63
CA GLU A 51 -5.65 5.97 -10.55
C GLU A 51 -4.18 5.55 -10.63
N TYR A 52 -3.77 4.48 -9.94
CA TYR A 52 -2.40 3.97 -10.05
C TYR A 52 -2.04 3.46 -11.44
N ARG A 53 -2.98 2.85 -12.17
CA ARG A 53 -2.76 2.45 -13.57
C ARG A 53 -2.58 3.66 -14.48
N LYS A 54 -3.42 4.69 -14.33
CA LYS A 54 -3.29 5.95 -15.08
C LYS A 54 -1.94 6.60 -14.82
N ASN A 55 -1.56 6.71 -13.55
CA ASN A 55 -0.29 7.31 -13.15
C ASN A 55 0.89 6.52 -13.71
N LEU A 56 0.89 5.19 -13.62
CA LEU A 56 1.96 4.36 -14.15
C LEU A 56 2.18 4.61 -15.65
N SER A 57 1.11 4.61 -16.45
CA SER A 57 1.21 4.91 -17.89
C SER A 57 1.76 6.30 -18.17
N ALA A 58 1.29 7.31 -17.42
CA ALA A 58 1.76 8.69 -17.57
C ALA A 58 3.25 8.83 -17.23
N PHE A 59 3.70 8.21 -16.14
CA PHE A 59 5.11 8.25 -15.75
C PHE A 59 6.01 7.47 -16.72
N GLN A 60 5.55 6.32 -17.24
CA GLN A 60 6.31 5.59 -18.26
C GLN A 60 6.51 6.43 -19.53
N LEU A 61 5.47 7.13 -19.97
CA LEU A 61 5.56 8.04 -21.12
C LEU A 61 6.51 9.21 -20.83
N ALA A 62 6.41 9.82 -19.65
CA ALA A 62 7.28 10.92 -19.26
C ALA A 62 8.75 10.48 -19.22
N VAL A 63 9.06 9.30 -18.68
CA VAL A 63 10.43 8.78 -18.69
C VAL A 63 10.92 8.59 -20.12
N GLN A 64 10.11 8.00 -21.01
CA GLN A 64 10.50 7.84 -22.42
C GLN A 64 10.73 9.17 -23.14
N GLN A 65 9.97 10.20 -22.80
CA GLN A 65 10.04 11.50 -23.47
C GLN A 65 11.18 12.39 -22.97
N TYR A 66 11.48 12.35 -21.68
CA TYR A 66 12.32 13.36 -21.04
C TYR A 66 13.66 12.82 -20.51
N PHE A 67 13.83 11.50 -20.38
CA PHE A 67 15.06 10.95 -19.82
C PHE A 67 16.08 10.66 -20.92
N PRO A 68 17.39 10.62 -20.59
CA PRO A 68 18.44 10.32 -21.56
C PRO A 68 18.24 8.96 -22.25
N GLU A 69 18.69 8.88 -23.49
CA GLU A 69 18.73 7.62 -24.23
C GLU A 69 19.54 6.57 -23.45
N GLY A 70 19.05 5.33 -23.44
CA GLY A 70 19.61 4.24 -22.64
C GLY A 70 18.95 4.05 -21.27
N THR A 71 18.09 4.99 -20.83
CA THR A 71 17.28 4.82 -19.61
C THR A 71 16.37 3.59 -19.71
N GLN A 72 16.46 2.70 -18.72
CA GLN A 72 15.63 1.51 -18.60
C GLN A 72 14.60 1.67 -17.48
N MET A 73 13.45 1.01 -17.61
CA MET A 73 12.41 1.02 -16.58
C MET A 73 11.80 -0.38 -16.40
N THR A 74 11.37 -0.65 -15.17
CA THR A 74 10.62 -1.87 -14.85
C THR A 74 9.20 -1.84 -15.44
N ARG A 75 8.56 -3.01 -15.53
CA ARG A 75 7.15 -3.18 -15.94
C ARG A 75 6.33 -3.77 -14.78
N PRO A 76 6.01 -2.97 -13.75
CA PRO A 76 5.29 -3.47 -12.59
C PRO A 76 3.85 -3.86 -12.96
N THR A 77 3.37 -4.98 -12.41
CA THR A 77 1.97 -5.44 -12.56
C THR A 77 1.07 -4.99 -11.42
N GLY A 78 1.64 -4.31 -10.42
CA GLY A 78 0.94 -3.78 -9.25
C GLY A 78 1.82 -2.82 -8.44
N GLY A 79 1.22 -2.21 -7.42
CA GLY A 79 1.88 -1.16 -6.64
C GLY A 79 1.77 0.22 -7.30
N PHE A 80 2.60 1.15 -6.83
CA PHE A 80 2.60 2.55 -7.25
C PHE A 80 4.03 3.10 -7.43
N ILE A 81 5.03 2.21 -7.51
CA ILE A 81 6.44 2.55 -7.66
C ILE A 81 6.92 2.09 -9.04
N LEU A 82 7.59 2.99 -9.76
CA LEU A 82 8.28 2.70 -11.03
C LEU A 82 9.78 2.78 -10.80
N TRP A 83 10.48 1.67 -10.97
CA TRP A 83 11.95 1.66 -10.90
C TRP A 83 12.54 1.99 -12.26
N VAL A 84 13.57 2.84 -12.25
CA VAL A 84 14.30 3.34 -13.42
C VAL A 84 15.80 3.15 -13.19
N SER A 85 16.52 2.75 -14.24
CA SER A 85 17.99 2.78 -14.30
C SER A 85 18.40 3.78 -15.36
N LEU A 86 19.22 4.75 -14.98
CA LEU A 86 19.83 5.70 -15.91
C LEU A 86 21.01 5.03 -16.63
N PRO A 87 21.40 5.53 -17.82
CA PRO A 87 22.59 5.09 -18.52
C PRO A 87 23.88 5.38 -17.75
#